data_AF-A0A7S2HXB3-F1
#
_entry.id   AF-A0A7S2HXB3-F1
#
_cell.length_a   1.000
_cell.length_b   1.000
_cell.length_c   1.000
_cell.angle_alpha   90.00
_cell.angle_beta   90.00
_cell.angle_gamma   90.00
#
_symmetry.space_group_name_H-M   'P 1'
#
loop_
_entity.id
_entity.type
_entity.pdbx_description
1 polymer ?
#
loop_
_entity_poly.entity_id
_entity_poly.type
_entity_poly.pdbx_seq_one_letter_code
_entity_poly.pdbx_strand_id
1 'polypeptide(L)'
;GGSRDMAGEILKFGAMIVDALREFENPVYIYLPPHGELRGGSWVVVDPTINEEKMSMYADPDSRGGILEPAGITEVKFRLPDQLKVMHRIDPQLQLLDTELEMSDMDPDGQAAIKEQIKAREELLKPVYLQAATEFADLHDKTGRMKAKGVISAAVPWEKSREFFYYLAKRRISQDDYVGQLKEADATLSTNAALDILKSMCSADWEDNHAVMDFFTESAGEIAAKIASVKKESIQAKIDALNAELENV
;
A
#
# COMPACT_ATOMS: atom_id res chain seq x y z
N GLY A 1 -17.20 15.38 1.94
CA GLY A 1 -17.07 16.11 3.22
C GLY A 1 -17.62 17.52 3.14
N GLY A 2 -18.76 17.72 2.48
CA GLY A 2 -19.44 19.02 2.51
C GLY A 2 -20.14 19.23 3.86
N SER A 3 -20.52 20.46 4.18
CA SER A 3 -21.10 20.81 5.50
C SER A 3 -22.30 19.95 5.88
N ARG A 4 -23.12 19.55 4.90
CA ARG A 4 -24.27 18.66 5.13
C ARG A 4 -23.84 17.27 5.61
N ASP A 5 -22.86 16.65 4.97
CA ASP A 5 -22.39 15.30 5.35
C ASP A 5 -21.66 15.33 6.68
N MET A 6 -20.93 16.43 6.95
CA MET A 6 -20.29 16.66 8.24
C MET A 6 -21.31 16.75 9.38
N ALA A 7 -22.41 17.50 9.17
CA ALA A 7 -23.52 17.55 10.12
C ALA A 7 -24.24 16.19 10.25
N GLY A 8 -24.25 15.39 9.19
CA GLY A 8 -24.73 14.00 9.18
C GLY A 8 -23.78 12.99 9.82
N GLU A 9 -22.84 13.42 10.66
CA GLU A 9 -21.92 12.58 11.43
C GLU A 9 -21.00 11.66 10.59
N ILE A 10 -20.66 12.05 9.34
CA ILE A 10 -19.82 11.21 8.45
C ILE A 10 -18.49 10.76 9.09
N LEU A 11 -17.90 11.58 9.97
CA LEU A 11 -16.67 11.23 10.69
C LEU A 11 -16.88 10.08 11.68
N LYS A 12 -18.04 10.03 12.35
CA LYS A 12 -18.39 8.96 13.29
C LYS A 12 -18.54 7.64 12.55
N PHE A 13 -19.24 7.65 11.43
CA PHE A 13 -19.39 6.45 10.59
C PHE A 13 -18.05 6.01 9.97
N GLY A 14 -17.17 6.94 9.61
CA GLY A 14 -15.82 6.60 9.17
C GLY A 14 -14.99 5.89 10.25
N ALA A 15 -15.08 6.34 11.50
CA ALA A 15 -14.39 5.69 12.63
C ALA A 15 -14.93 4.27 12.89
N MET A 16 -16.23 4.04 12.72
CA MET A 16 -16.83 2.71 12.89
C MET A 16 -16.28 1.65 11.91
N ILE A 17 -15.78 2.07 10.73
CA ILE A 17 -15.11 1.15 9.79
C ILE A 17 -13.80 0.64 10.42
N VAL A 18 -13.02 1.54 11.01
CA VAL A 18 -11.75 1.20 11.67
C VAL A 18 -11.99 0.30 12.87
N ASP A 19 -12.98 0.64 13.70
CA ASP A 19 -13.36 -0.18 14.87
C ASP A 19 -13.73 -1.61 14.44
N ALA A 20 -14.57 -1.74 13.41
CA ALA A 20 -15.02 -3.04 12.91
C ALA A 20 -13.89 -3.88 12.29
N LEU A 21 -12.97 -3.26 11.53
CA LEU A 21 -11.84 -3.96 10.91
C LEU A 21 -10.78 -4.39 11.94
N ARG A 22 -10.59 -3.59 12.99
CA ARG A 22 -9.67 -3.89 14.08
C ARG A 22 -10.06 -5.16 14.85
N GLU A 23 -11.35 -5.39 15.05
CA GLU A 23 -11.86 -6.55 15.79
C GLU A 23 -12.14 -7.77 14.90
N PHE A 24 -11.98 -7.64 13.59
CA PHE A 24 -12.33 -8.70 12.65
C PHE A 24 -11.32 -9.87 12.71
N GLU A 25 -11.83 -11.09 12.89
CA GLU A 25 -10.99 -12.28 13.16
C GLU A 25 -10.64 -13.10 11.91
N ASN A 26 -11.34 -12.87 10.79
CA ASN A 26 -11.12 -13.62 9.54
C ASN A 26 -10.22 -12.85 8.58
N PRO A 27 -9.54 -13.53 7.63
CA PRO A 27 -8.75 -12.85 6.61
C PRO A 27 -9.57 -11.85 5.78
N VAL A 28 -9.03 -10.64 5.61
CA VAL A 28 -9.61 -9.56 4.80
C VAL A 28 -8.65 -9.22 3.66
N TYR A 29 -9.19 -9.24 2.44
CA TYR A 29 -8.44 -8.90 1.23
C TYR A 29 -8.98 -7.59 0.66
N ILE A 30 -8.16 -6.55 0.67
CA ILE A 30 -8.46 -5.30 -0.02
C ILE A 30 -7.81 -5.37 -1.39
N TYR A 31 -8.60 -5.23 -2.44
CA TYR A 31 -8.11 -5.26 -3.81
C TYR A 31 -8.59 -4.02 -4.56
N LEU A 32 -7.65 -3.24 -5.07
CA LEU A 32 -7.97 -2.15 -6.00
C LEU A 32 -8.13 -2.77 -7.41
N PRO A 33 -9.34 -2.72 -8.01
CA PRO A 33 -9.57 -3.25 -9.35
C PRO A 33 -8.96 -2.35 -10.45
N PRO A 34 -8.98 -2.78 -11.73
CA PRO A 34 -8.57 -1.93 -12.85
C PRO A 34 -9.28 -0.58 -12.80
N HIS A 35 -8.51 0.50 -12.94
CA HIS A 35 -8.99 1.89 -12.83
C HIS A 35 -9.63 2.26 -11.48
N GLY A 36 -9.57 1.37 -10.48
CA GLY A 36 -9.94 1.66 -9.12
C GLY A 36 -8.93 2.60 -8.47
N GLU A 37 -9.44 3.54 -7.68
CA GLU A 37 -8.61 4.49 -6.95
C GLU A 37 -8.86 4.39 -5.45
N LEU A 38 -7.77 4.50 -4.67
CA LEU A 38 -7.85 4.66 -3.23
C LEU A 38 -7.07 5.92 -2.84
N ARG A 39 -7.79 6.92 -2.29
CA ARG A 39 -7.27 8.27 -2.07
C ARG A 39 -7.49 8.72 -0.63
N GLY A 40 -6.52 9.44 -0.07
CA GLY A 40 -6.66 10.23 1.15
C GLY A 40 -7.32 9.48 2.31
N GLY A 41 -8.38 10.06 2.89
CA GLY A 41 -9.08 9.50 4.06
C GLY A 41 -9.72 8.13 3.81
N SER A 42 -10.08 7.81 2.55
CA SER A 42 -10.61 6.49 2.21
C SER A 42 -9.55 5.41 2.35
N TRP A 43 -8.28 5.70 2.05
CA TRP A 43 -7.17 4.77 2.30
C TRP A 43 -7.01 4.52 3.79
N VAL A 44 -6.99 5.60 4.58
CA VAL A 44 -6.70 5.54 6.02
C VAL A 44 -7.62 4.56 6.76
N VAL A 45 -8.91 4.52 6.41
CA VAL A 45 -9.89 3.67 7.10
C VAL A 45 -9.89 2.21 6.66
N VAL A 46 -9.10 1.84 5.66
CA VAL A 46 -8.97 0.45 5.17
C VAL A 46 -7.52 -0.01 5.08
N ASP A 47 -6.57 0.72 5.68
CA ASP A 47 -5.17 0.35 5.61
C ASP A 47 -4.91 -0.98 6.36
N PRO A 48 -4.08 -1.90 5.84
CA PRO A 48 -3.82 -3.18 6.51
C PRO A 48 -3.21 -3.05 7.90
N THR A 49 -2.56 -1.91 8.20
CA THR A 49 -1.99 -1.64 9.53
C THR A 49 -3.05 -1.52 10.63
N ILE A 50 -4.34 -1.41 10.28
CA ILE A 50 -5.45 -1.49 11.24
C ILE A 50 -5.49 -2.87 11.92
N ASN A 51 -5.20 -3.94 11.17
CA ASN A 51 -5.17 -5.32 11.66
C ASN A 51 -4.20 -6.16 10.82
N GLU A 52 -2.89 -6.02 11.08
CA GLU A 52 -1.81 -6.62 10.30
C GLU A 52 -1.87 -8.16 10.25
N GLU A 53 -2.47 -8.80 11.25
CA GLU A 53 -2.59 -10.27 11.28
C GLU A 53 -3.60 -10.78 10.25
N LYS A 54 -4.64 -10.00 9.95
CA LYS A 54 -5.82 -10.44 9.17
C LYS A 54 -5.99 -9.71 7.85
N MET A 55 -5.52 -8.48 7.75
CA MET A 55 -5.71 -7.65 6.56
C MET A 55 -4.51 -7.73 5.62
N SER A 56 -4.78 -7.79 4.32
CA SER A 56 -3.77 -7.63 3.27
C SER A 56 -4.33 -6.84 2.10
N MET A 57 -3.47 -6.06 1.44
CA MET A 57 -3.86 -5.17 0.36
C MET A 57 -3.13 -5.51 -0.93
N TYR A 58 -3.87 -5.48 -2.03
CA TYR A 58 -3.45 -5.81 -3.38
C TYR A 58 -3.98 -4.75 -4.33
N ALA A 59 -3.33 -4.58 -5.49
CA ALA A 59 -3.80 -3.66 -6.50
C ALA A 59 -3.56 -4.21 -7.90
N ASP A 60 -4.47 -3.87 -8.82
CA ASP A 60 -4.29 -4.10 -10.24
C ASP A 60 -3.16 -3.20 -10.79
N PRO A 61 -2.39 -3.63 -11.81
CA PRO A 61 -1.41 -2.78 -12.47
C PRO A 61 -1.95 -1.42 -12.94
N ASP A 62 -3.23 -1.34 -13.29
CA ASP A 62 -3.89 -0.12 -13.79
C ASP A 62 -4.63 0.68 -12.71
N SER A 63 -4.55 0.29 -11.44
CA SER A 63 -5.11 1.05 -10.31
C SER A 63 -4.31 2.32 -9.98
N ARG A 64 -4.88 3.19 -9.13
CA ARG A 64 -4.20 4.36 -8.55
C ARG A 64 -4.33 4.43 -7.04
N GLY A 65 -3.27 4.90 -6.39
CA GLY A 65 -3.20 5.04 -4.95
C GLY A 65 -2.38 6.25 -4.53
N GLY A 66 -2.97 7.17 -3.78
CA GLY A 66 -2.31 8.42 -3.44
C GLY A 66 -2.99 9.21 -2.33
N ILE A 67 -2.36 10.33 -1.94
CA ILE A 67 -2.91 11.20 -0.88
C ILE A 67 -4.05 12.05 -1.43
N LEU A 68 -3.83 12.66 -2.60
CA LEU A 68 -4.80 13.47 -3.33
C LEU A 68 -4.87 12.99 -4.78
N GLU A 69 -5.83 13.50 -5.53
CA GLU A 69 -5.86 13.33 -7.00
C GLU A 69 -4.66 14.05 -7.65
N PRO A 70 -4.19 13.62 -8.83
CA PRO A 70 -3.01 14.19 -9.47
C PRO A 70 -3.13 15.69 -9.75
N ALA A 71 -4.34 16.15 -10.10
CA ALA A 71 -4.64 17.57 -10.28
C ALA A 71 -4.45 18.35 -8.95
N GLY A 72 -4.97 17.82 -7.85
CA GLY A 72 -4.82 18.42 -6.52
C GLY A 72 -3.36 18.45 -6.04
N ILE A 73 -2.57 17.39 -6.32
CA ILE A 73 -1.12 17.41 -6.04
C ILE A 73 -0.42 18.48 -6.86
N THR A 74 -0.79 18.62 -8.14
CA THR A 74 -0.20 19.62 -9.04
C THR A 74 -0.44 21.04 -8.53
N GLU A 75 -1.65 21.36 -8.08
CA GLU A 75 -1.99 22.67 -7.52
C GLU A 75 -1.25 23.00 -6.20
N VAL A 76 -0.83 21.99 -5.44
CA VAL A 76 -0.15 22.19 -4.16
C VAL A 76 1.37 22.15 -4.31
N LYS A 77 1.90 21.21 -5.11
CA LYS A 77 3.33 20.88 -5.17
C LYS A 77 4.03 21.28 -6.46
N PHE A 78 3.30 21.50 -7.55
CA PHE A 78 3.88 21.85 -8.84
C PHE A 78 3.08 22.97 -9.51
N ARG A 79 3.08 24.12 -8.82
CA ARG A 79 2.30 25.31 -9.16
C ARG A 79 2.85 26.03 -10.39
N LEU A 80 2.09 27.00 -10.90
CA LEU A 80 2.48 27.78 -12.07
C LEU A 80 3.93 28.31 -12.03
N PRO A 81 4.46 28.88 -10.94
CA PRO A 81 5.84 29.34 -10.92
C PRO A 81 6.88 28.24 -11.14
N ASP A 82 6.61 27.02 -10.69
CA ASP A 82 7.50 25.87 -10.89
C ASP A 82 7.34 25.28 -12.30
N GLN A 83 6.11 25.30 -12.84
CA GLN A 83 5.86 24.95 -14.23
C GLN A 83 6.57 25.91 -15.18
N LEU A 84 6.54 27.23 -14.93
CA LEU A 84 7.27 28.24 -15.71
C LEU A 84 8.77 27.95 -15.73
N LYS A 85 9.40 27.65 -14.58
CA LYS A 85 10.83 27.24 -14.55
C LYS A 85 11.11 26.05 -15.46
N VAL A 86 10.19 25.08 -15.54
CA VAL A 86 10.34 23.91 -16.41
C VAL A 86 10.08 24.27 -17.88
N MET A 87 9.17 25.21 -18.17
CA MET A 87 8.98 25.76 -19.52
C MET A 87 10.27 26.40 -20.02
N HIS A 88 10.85 27.34 -19.26
CA HIS A 88 12.12 27.99 -19.60
C HIS A 88 13.31 27.02 -19.68
N ARG A 89 13.25 25.88 -18.99
CA ARG A 89 14.30 24.85 -19.05
C ARG A 89 14.20 23.94 -20.29
N ILE A 90 13.00 23.71 -20.83
CA ILE A 90 12.75 22.66 -21.82
C ILE A 90 12.29 23.22 -23.17
N ASP A 91 11.49 24.27 -23.19
CA ASP A 91 10.94 24.84 -24.42
C ASP A 91 12.03 25.61 -25.18
N PRO A 92 12.40 25.19 -26.41
CA PRO A 92 13.50 25.81 -27.14
C PRO A 92 13.23 27.28 -27.49
N GLN A 93 11.96 27.67 -27.68
CA GLN A 93 11.62 29.05 -28.03
C GLN A 93 11.79 29.97 -26.82
N LEU A 94 11.36 29.55 -25.62
CA LEU A 94 11.62 30.31 -24.40
C LEU A 94 13.11 30.43 -24.10
N GLN A 95 13.90 29.36 -24.29
CA GLN A 95 15.35 29.42 -24.11
C GLN A 95 16.04 30.44 -25.03
N LEU A 96 15.60 30.52 -26.29
CA LEU A 96 16.09 31.51 -27.24
C LEU A 96 15.72 32.92 -26.79
N LEU A 97 14.46 33.15 -26.41
CA LEU A 97 13.99 34.45 -25.95
C LEU A 97 14.66 34.90 -24.65
N ASP A 98 14.95 33.97 -23.72
CA ASP A 98 15.71 34.25 -22.50
C ASP A 98 17.14 34.72 -22.84
N THR A 99 17.80 34.03 -23.79
CA THR A 99 19.15 34.39 -24.25
C THR A 99 19.14 35.75 -24.95
N GLU A 100 18.15 36.02 -25.81
CA GLU A 100 17.98 37.32 -26.46
C GLU A 100 17.74 38.44 -25.44
N LEU A 101 16.99 38.16 -24.37
CA LEU A 101 16.74 39.12 -23.30
C LEU A 101 18.02 39.45 -22.53
N GLU A 102 18.84 38.45 -22.22
CA GLU A 102 20.15 38.62 -21.56
C GLU A 102 21.15 39.39 -22.43
N MET A 103 21.08 39.25 -23.76
CA MET A 103 21.96 39.96 -24.69
C MET A 103 21.54 41.42 -24.96
N SER A 104 20.32 41.81 -24.58
CA SER A 104 19.70 43.09 -24.92
C SER A 104 19.83 44.15 -23.82
N ASP A 105 20.85 44.06 -22.96
CA ASP A 105 21.03 44.87 -21.73
C ASP A 105 20.96 46.41 -21.90
N MET A 106 21.13 46.93 -23.11
CA MET A 106 21.20 48.37 -23.40
C MET A 106 20.00 48.95 -24.18
N ASP A 107 18.98 48.14 -24.48
CA ASP A 107 17.77 48.55 -25.22
C ASP A 107 16.48 48.30 -24.42
N PRO A 108 15.98 49.30 -23.67
CA PRO A 108 14.78 49.16 -22.85
C PRO A 108 13.52 48.80 -23.65
N ASP A 109 13.38 49.33 -24.87
CA ASP A 109 12.20 49.10 -25.72
C ASP A 109 12.24 47.69 -26.33
N GLY A 110 13.43 47.24 -26.76
CA GLY A 110 13.67 45.86 -27.19
C GLY A 110 13.43 44.83 -26.09
N GLN A 111 13.89 45.10 -24.87
CA GLN A 111 13.62 44.23 -23.70
C GLN A 111 12.12 44.11 -23.38
N ALA A 112 11.36 45.20 -23.53
CA ALA A 112 9.92 45.19 -23.30
C ALA A 112 9.20 44.28 -24.32
N ALA A 113 9.57 44.38 -25.60
CA ALA A 113 9.03 43.54 -26.66
C ALA A 113 9.36 42.05 -26.47
N ILE A 114 10.59 41.71 -26.06
CA ILE A 114 11.00 40.32 -25.79
C ILE A 114 10.21 39.75 -24.60
N LYS A 115 10.05 40.53 -23.52
CA LYS A 115 9.22 40.12 -22.36
C LYS A 115 7.76 39.86 -22.73
N GLU A 116 7.20 40.64 -23.66
CA GLU A 116 5.85 40.40 -24.17
C GLU A 116 5.76 39.09 -24.96
N GLN A 117 6.78 38.79 -25.79
CA GLN A 117 6.86 37.53 -26.53
C GLN A 117 7.02 36.31 -25.61
N ILE A 118 7.87 36.41 -24.57
CA ILE A 118 8.02 35.39 -23.53
C ILE A 118 6.66 35.13 -22.89
N LYS A 119 5.98 36.18 -22.41
CA LYS A 119 4.67 36.05 -21.79
C LYS A 119 3.63 35.43 -22.72
N ALA A 120 3.60 35.82 -24.00
CA ALA A 120 2.69 35.23 -24.97
C ALA A 120 2.95 33.72 -25.19
N ARG A 121 4.24 33.33 -25.23
CA ARG A 121 4.64 31.92 -25.33
C ARG A 121 4.30 31.13 -24.07
N GLU A 122 4.54 31.69 -22.88
CA GLU A 122 4.13 31.10 -21.60
C GLU A 122 2.62 30.84 -21.57
N GLU A 123 1.78 31.84 -21.89
CA GLU A 123 0.32 31.68 -21.91
C GLU A 123 -0.14 30.58 -22.88
N LEU A 124 0.50 30.46 -24.04
CA LEU A 124 0.22 29.40 -25.01
C LEU A 124 0.56 28.01 -24.48
N LEU A 125 1.67 27.88 -23.74
CA LEU A 125 2.18 26.61 -23.23
C LEU A 125 1.49 26.12 -21.96
N LYS A 126 0.90 27.03 -21.17
CA LYS A 126 0.28 26.72 -19.87
C LYS A 126 -0.65 25.50 -19.89
N PRO A 127 -1.62 25.34 -20.79
CA PRO A 127 -2.54 24.19 -20.76
C PRO A 127 -1.81 22.85 -20.96
N VAL A 128 -0.82 22.82 -21.85
CA VAL A 128 -0.05 21.60 -22.17
C VAL A 128 0.86 21.22 -21.01
N TYR A 129 1.53 22.20 -20.40
CA TYR A 129 2.38 21.95 -19.23
C TYR A 129 1.58 21.58 -17.99
N LEU A 130 0.36 22.10 -17.82
CA LEU A 130 -0.53 21.66 -16.76
C LEU A 130 -0.94 20.18 -16.94
N GLN A 131 -1.23 19.76 -18.18
CA GLN A 131 -1.50 18.35 -18.46
C GLN A 131 -0.27 17.47 -18.20
N ALA A 132 0.91 17.90 -18.65
CA ALA A 132 2.16 17.18 -18.40
C ALA A 132 2.50 17.09 -16.89
N ALA A 133 2.27 18.16 -16.15
CA ALA A 133 2.40 18.21 -14.69
C ALA A 133 1.44 17.23 -14.01
N THR A 134 0.20 17.18 -14.47
CA THR A 134 -0.83 16.26 -13.96
C THR A 134 -0.44 14.80 -14.21
N GLU A 135 0.01 14.46 -15.42
CA GLU A 135 0.51 13.12 -15.75
C GLU A 135 1.76 12.77 -14.92
N PHE A 136 2.68 13.72 -14.76
CA PHE A 136 3.85 13.53 -13.89
C PHE A 136 3.44 13.21 -12.46
N ALA A 137 2.41 13.87 -11.92
CA ALA A 137 1.84 13.53 -10.63
C ALA A 137 1.20 12.12 -10.64
N ASP A 138 0.44 11.75 -11.68
CA ASP A 138 -0.18 10.41 -11.82
C ASP A 138 0.84 9.27 -11.80
N LEU A 139 2.03 9.48 -12.37
CA LEU A 139 3.13 8.50 -12.30
C LEU A 139 3.50 8.12 -10.85
N HIS A 140 3.30 9.02 -9.89
CA HIS A 140 3.55 8.75 -8.48
C HIS A 140 2.45 7.91 -7.83
N ASP A 141 1.28 7.80 -8.44
CA ASP A 141 0.15 7.08 -7.86
C ASP A 141 0.00 5.65 -8.43
N LYS A 142 0.92 5.23 -9.31
CA LYS A 142 0.91 3.91 -9.94
C LYS A 142 1.23 2.78 -8.97
N THR A 143 0.64 1.62 -9.23
CA THR A 143 0.81 0.36 -8.47
C THR A 143 2.26 -0.05 -8.25
N GLY A 144 3.15 0.22 -9.22
CA GLY A 144 4.58 -0.03 -9.06
C GLY A 144 5.18 0.69 -7.84
N ARG A 145 4.79 1.94 -7.58
CA ARG A 145 5.26 2.69 -6.41
C ARG A 145 4.66 2.15 -5.12
N MET A 146 3.38 1.78 -5.14
CA MET A 146 2.72 1.15 -3.98
C MET A 146 3.47 -0.11 -3.54
N LYS A 147 3.81 -0.99 -4.49
CA LYS A 147 4.60 -2.20 -4.22
C LYS A 147 6.01 -1.86 -3.73
N ALA A 148 6.69 -0.90 -4.37
CA ALA A 148 8.05 -0.50 -3.97
C ALA A 148 8.12 0.12 -2.56
N LYS A 149 7.01 0.69 -2.06
CA LYS A 149 6.91 1.21 -0.69
C LYS A 149 6.37 0.20 0.31
N GLY A 150 6.01 -1.01 -0.13
CA GLY A 150 5.50 -2.06 0.74
C GLY A 150 4.09 -1.82 1.29
N VAL A 151 3.32 -0.90 0.70
CA VAL A 151 1.93 -0.63 1.14
C VAL A 151 0.91 -1.63 0.57
N ILE A 152 1.31 -2.39 -0.44
CA ILE A 152 0.55 -3.54 -0.98
C ILE A 152 1.46 -4.77 -0.99
N SER A 153 0.86 -5.95 -0.78
CA SER A 153 1.56 -7.24 -0.78
C SER A 153 1.97 -7.65 -2.20
N ALA A 154 1.07 -7.50 -3.17
CA ALA A 154 1.37 -7.81 -4.57
C ALA A 154 0.56 -6.96 -5.56
N ALA A 155 1.13 -6.78 -6.75
CA ALA A 155 0.41 -6.30 -7.92
C ALA A 155 -0.22 -7.52 -8.61
N VAL A 156 -1.54 -7.56 -8.71
CA VAL A 156 -2.30 -8.73 -9.18
C VAL A 156 -3.14 -8.32 -10.39
N PRO A 157 -2.83 -8.79 -11.61
CA PRO A 157 -3.65 -8.50 -12.78
C PRO A 157 -5.06 -9.05 -12.64
N TRP A 158 -6.05 -8.26 -13.03
CA TRP A 158 -7.48 -8.64 -12.96
C TRP A 158 -7.80 -9.99 -13.58
N GLU A 159 -7.21 -10.31 -14.73
CA GLU A 159 -7.43 -11.59 -15.44
C GLU A 159 -7.06 -12.82 -14.59
N LYS A 160 -6.02 -12.69 -13.74
CA LYS A 160 -5.53 -13.76 -12.86
C LYS A 160 -6.04 -13.63 -11.42
N SER A 161 -6.80 -12.58 -11.12
CA SER A 161 -7.26 -12.28 -9.75
C SER A 161 -8.04 -13.44 -9.13
N ARG A 162 -8.95 -14.07 -9.89
CA ARG A 162 -9.77 -15.19 -9.41
C ARG A 162 -8.92 -16.36 -8.92
N GLU A 163 -7.95 -16.79 -9.74
CA GLU A 163 -7.06 -17.88 -9.40
C GLU A 163 -6.19 -17.51 -8.19
N PHE A 164 -5.56 -16.34 -8.24
CA PHE A 164 -4.72 -15.82 -7.16
C PHE A 164 -5.46 -15.80 -5.81
N PHE A 165 -6.64 -15.18 -5.76
CA PHE A 165 -7.42 -15.05 -4.53
C PHE A 165 -8.04 -16.38 -4.07
N TYR A 166 -8.33 -17.31 -4.99
CA TYR A 166 -8.80 -18.65 -4.63
C TYR A 166 -7.75 -19.39 -3.80
N TYR A 167 -6.50 -19.43 -4.28
CA TYR A 167 -5.42 -20.12 -3.57
C TYR A 167 -4.97 -19.35 -2.33
N LEU A 168 -4.89 -18.02 -2.40
CA LEU A 168 -4.59 -17.20 -1.23
C LEU A 168 -5.62 -17.42 -0.11
N ALA A 169 -6.91 -17.41 -0.43
CA ALA A 169 -7.96 -17.60 0.56
C ALA A 169 -7.89 -18.97 1.23
N LYS A 170 -7.74 -20.04 0.42
CA LYS A 170 -7.57 -21.40 0.95
C LYS A 170 -6.36 -21.52 1.86
N ARG A 171 -5.21 -21.03 1.39
CA ARG A 171 -3.96 -21.02 2.15
C ARG A 171 -4.14 -20.29 3.47
N ARG A 172 -4.70 -19.08 3.47
CA ARG A 172 -4.88 -18.27 4.69
C ARG A 172 -5.84 -18.90 5.68
N ILE A 173 -6.91 -19.54 5.23
CA ILE A 173 -7.84 -20.28 6.11
C ILE A 173 -7.11 -21.43 6.79
N SER A 174 -6.38 -22.27 6.04
CA SER A 174 -5.60 -23.37 6.61
C SER A 174 -4.48 -22.89 7.53
N GLN A 175 -3.79 -21.82 7.14
CA GLN A 175 -2.73 -21.20 7.94
C GLN A 175 -3.28 -20.68 9.28
N ASP A 176 -4.38 -19.93 9.26
CA ASP A 176 -5.00 -19.38 10.47
C ASP A 176 -5.49 -20.51 11.40
N ASP A 177 -6.03 -21.61 10.84
CA ASP A 177 -6.42 -22.80 11.61
C ASP A 177 -5.22 -23.46 12.31
N TYR A 178 -4.13 -23.73 11.59
CA TYR A 178 -2.93 -24.33 12.19
C TYR A 178 -2.25 -23.41 13.21
N VAL A 179 -2.21 -22.11 12.95
CA VAL A 179 -1.72 -21.13 13.92
C VAL A 179 -2.60 -21.11 15.17
N GLY A 180 -3.92 -21.20 15.01
CA GLY A 180 -4.86 -21.35 16.12
C GLY A 180 -4.54 -22.58 16.97
N GLN A 181 -4.40 -23.74 16.35
CA GLN A 181 -4.05 -24.99 17.03
C GLN A 181 -2.69 -24.93 17.75
N LEU A 182 -1.68 -24.27 17.16
CA LEU A 182 -0.38 -24.05 17.80
C LEU A 182 -0.48 -23.15 19.04
N LYS A 183 -1.27 -22.08 18.97
CA LYS A 183 -1.51 -21.17 20.11
C LYS A 183 -2.34 -21.82 21.21
N GLU A 184 -3.25 -22.75 20.87
CA GLU A 184 -3.95 -23.57 21.86
C GLU A 184 -3.01 -24.59 22.53
N ALA A 185 -2.06 -25.16 21.78
CA ALA A 185 -1.03 -26.05 22.32
C ALA A 185 -0.06 -25.31 23.24
N ASP A 186 0.33 -24.09 22.89
CA ASP A 186 1.18 -23.21 23.70
C ASP A 186 0.69 -21.76 23.64
N ALA A 187 0.01 -21.34 24.71
CA ALA A 187 -0.55 -20.00 24.85
C ALA A 187 0.53 -18.89 24.93
N THR A 188 1.81 -19.23 25.08
CA THR A 188 2.91 -18.26 25.08
C THR A 188 3.39 -17.91 23.66
N LEU A 189 3.00 -18.68 22.64
CA LEU A 189 3.38 -18.44 21.26
C LEU A 189 2.65 -17.21 20.69
N SER A 190 3.43 -16.31 20.07
CA SER A 190 2.89 -15.25 19.23
C SER A 190 2.46 -15.82 17.87
N THR A 191 1.57 -15.10 17.18
CA THR A 191 1.12 -15.44 15.82
C THR A 191 2.32 -15.60 14.88
N ASN A 192 3.31 -14.70 14.96
CA ASN A 192 4.52 -14.77 14.14
C ASN A 192 5.39 -15.99 14.47
N ALA A 193 5.58 -16.32 15.75
CA ALA A 193 6.34 -17.50 16.14
C ALA A 193 5.68 -18.80 15.65
N ALA A 194 4.35 -18.89 15.73
CA ALA A 194 3.60 -20.02 15.19
C ALA A 194 3.74 -20.12 13.66
N LEU A 195 3.71 -18.99 12.95
CA LEU A 195 3.96 -18.95 11.50
C LEU A 195 5.38 -19.37 11.14
N ASP A 196 6.39 -18.97 11.92
CA ASP A 196 7.78 -19.34 11.67
C ASP A 196 8.01 -20.85 11.86
N ILE A 197 7.31 -21.48 12.81
CA ILE A 197 7.28 -22.94 12.92
C ILE A 197 6.74 -23.57 11.63
N LEU A 198 5.58 -23.12 11.14
CA LEU A 198 5.00 -23.66 9.90
C LEU A 198 5.91 -23.42 8.68
N LYS A 199 6.52 -22.25 8.57
CA LYS A 199 7.50 -21.93 7.53
C LYS A 199 8.70 -22.86 7.58
N SER A 200 9.24 -23.14 8.77
CA SER A 200 10.40 -24.01 8.93
C SER A 200 10.16 -25.46 8.49
N MET A 201 8.88 -25.89 8.47
CA MET A 201 8.47 -27.20 8.00
C MET A 201 8.23 -27.23 6.49
N CYS A 202 8.00 -26.07 5.86
CA CYS A 202 7.79 -25.98 4.42
C CYS A 202 9.12 -25.90 3.68
N SER A 203 9.34 -26.80 2.73
CA SER A 203 10.53 -26.80 1.86
C SER A 203 10.31 -26.01 0.56
N ALA A 204 9.06 -25.66 0.24
CA ALA A 204 8.70 -24.92 -0.96
C ALA A 204 8.80 -23.40 -0.77
N ASP A 205 8.63 -22.65 -1.86
CA ASP A 205 8.56 -21.20 -1.80
C ASP A 205 7.32 -20.76 -1.01
N TRP A 206 7.55 -20.10 0.14
CA TRP A 206 6.47 -19.62 1.00
C TRP A 206 5.67 -18.49 0.35
N GLU A 207 6.20 -17.80 -0.66
CA GLU A 207 5.45 -16.75 -1.35
C GLU A 207 4.49 -17.32 -2.41
N ASP A 208 4.67 -18.59 -2.82
CA ASP A 208 3.77 -19.26 -3.75
C ASP A 208 2.56 -19.88 -3.02
N ASN A 209 1.37 -19.33 -3.30
CA ASN A 209 0.12 -19.79 -2.69
C ASN A 209 -0.25 -21.23 -3.06
N HIS A 210 0.11 -21.71 -4.26
CA HIS A 210 -0.15 -23.09 -4.66
C HIS A 210 0.76 -24.04 -3.89
N ALA A 211 2.06 -23.76 -3.90
CA ALA A 211 3.05 -24.63 -3.27
C ALA A 211 2.82 -24.78 -1.76
N VAL A 212 2.44 -23.69 -1.08
CA VAL A 212 2.11 -23.73 0.36
C VAL A 212 0.81 -24.50 0.61
N MET A 213 -0.19 -24.41 -0.29
CA MET A 213 -1.42 -25.18 -0.16
C MET A 213 -1.18 -26.68 -0.34
N ASP A 214 -0.32 -27.06 -1.28
CA ASP A 214 0.09 -28.45 -1.50
C ASP A 214 0.81 -28.98 -0.26
N PHE A 215 1.75 -28.21 0.32
CA PHE A 215 2.39 -28.53 1.59
C PHE A 215 1.38 -28.76 2.72
N PHE A 216 0.41 -27.87 2.91
CA PHE A 216 -0.61 -28.05 3.96
C PHE A 216 -1.47 -29.30 3.74
N THR A 217 -1.69 -29.71 2.49
CA THR A 217 -2.49 -30.89 2.16
C THR A 217 -1.69 -32.17 2.36
N GLU A 218 -0.43 -32.20 1.91
CA GLU A 218 0.43 -33.40 1.93
C GLU A 218 1.05 -33.65 3.31
N SER A 219 1.52 -32.59 3.99
CA SER A 219 2.17 -32.68 5.31
C SER A 219 1.20 -32.50 6.48
N ALA A 220 -0.11 -32.60 6.27
CA ALA A 220 -1.12 -32.43 7.33
C ALA A 220 -0.86 -33.30 8.58
N GLY A 221 -0.44 -34.56 8.37
CA GLY A 221 -0.09 -35.47 9.47
C GLY A 221 1.18 -35.07 10.23
N GLU A 222 2.18 -34.54 9.52
CA GLU A 222 3.43 -34.06 10.12
C GLU A 222 3.20 -32.78 10.92
N ILE A 223 2.37 -31.87 10.41
CA ILE A 223 1.96 -30.65 11.11
C ILE A 223 1.21 -31.02 12.40
N ALA A 224 0.28 -31.96 12.35
CA ALA A 224 -0.43 -32.45 13.53
C ALA A 224 0.52 -33.07 14.58
N ALA A 225 1.51 -33.85 14.13
CA ALA A 225 2.52 -34.41 15.02
C ALA A 225 3.39 -33.32 15.66
N LYS A 226 3.74 -32.27 14.90
CA LYS A 226 4.48 -31.12 15.44
C LYS A 226 3.66 -30.35 16.48
N ILE A 227 2.38 -30.10 16.23
CA ILE A 227 1.46 -29.45 17.19
C ILE A 227 1.40 -30.28 18.49
N ALA A 228 1.31 -31.60 18.40
CA ALA A 228 1.32 -32.47 19.57
C ALA A 228 2.64 -32.40 20.36
N SER A 229 3.79 -32.30 19.67
CA SER A 229 5.10 -32.10 20.32
C SER A 229 5.15 -30.78 21.07
N VAL A 230 4.73 -29.69 20.43
CA VAL A 230 4.69 -28.34 21.03
C VAL A 230 3.80 -28.34 22.29
N LYS A 231 2.64 -28.99 22.22
CA LYS A 231 1.76 -29.14 23.38
C LYS A 231 2.44 -29.87 24.54
N LYS A 232 3.17 -30.95 24.25
CA LYS A 232 3.91 -31.72 25.26
C LYS A 232 5.02 -30.88 25.89
N GLU A 233 5.79 -30.16 25.08
CA GLU A 233 6.86 -29.27 25.54
C GLU A 233 6.33 -28.14 26.43
N SER A 234 5.23 -27.50 26.02
CA SER A 234 4.53 -26.46 26.80
C SER A 234 4.01 -26.98 28.15
N ILE A 235 3.42 -28.18 28.19
CA ILE A 235 2.98 -28.80 29.44
C ILE A 235 4.17 -29.11 30.35
N GLN A 236 5.28 -29.63 29.80
CA GLN A 236 6.48 -29.91 30.58
C GLN A 236 7.06 -28.63 31.18
N ALA A 237 7.19 -27.56 30.39
CA ALA A 237 7.67 -26.27 30.87
C ALA A 237 6.80 -25.70 32.01
N LYS A 238 5.47 -25.87 31.93
CA LYS A 238 4.54 -25.48 33.01
C LYS A 238 4.75 -26.30 34.29
N ILE A 239 4.97 -27.62 34.15
CA ILE A 239 5.26 -28.50 35.29
C ILE A 239 6.58 -28.07 35.96
N ASP A 240 7.61 -27.81 35.17
CA ASP A 240 8.93 -27.42 35.67
C ASP A 240 8.87 -26.06 36.40
N ALA A 241 8.11 -25.10 35.86
CA ALA A 241 7.89 -23.81 36.52
C ALA A 241 7.16 -23.95 37.86
N LEU A 242 6.09 -24.76 37.91
CA LEU A 242 5.34 -25.01 39.15
C LEU A 242 6.18 -25.75 40.19
N ASN A 243 7.03 -26.70 39.78
CA ASN A 243 7.95 -27.37 40.69
C ASN A 243 8.98 -26.40 41.27
N ALA A 244 9.52 -25.49 40.45
CA ALA A 244 10.45 -24.46 40.92
C ALA A 244 9.80 -23.48 41.90
N GLU A 245 8.53 -23.11 41.71
CA GLU A 245 7.79 -22.32 42.69
C GLU A 245 7.61 -23.08 44.01
N LEU A 246 7.30 -24.38 43.93
CA LEU A 246 7.08 -25.23 45.10
C LEU A 246 8.36 -25.46 45.93
N GLU A 247 9.52 -25.53 45.29
CA GLU A 247 10.84 -25.62 45.96
C GLU A 247 11.27 -24.31 46.65
N ASN A 248 10.65 -23.18 46.29
CA ASN A 248 10.93 -21.86 46.85
C ASN A 248 9.95 -21.43 47.96
N VAL A 249 9.01 -22.31 48.36
CA VAL A 249 8.06 -22.13 49.48
C VAL A 249 8.54 -22.90 50.71
#